data_AF-A0A8X8AQW5-F1
#
_entry.id   AF-A0A8X8AQW5-F1
#
_cell.length_a   1.000
_cell.length_b   1.000
_cell.length_c   1.000
_cell.angle_alpha   90.00
_cell.angle_beta   90.00
_cell.angle_gamma   90.00
#
_symmetry.space_group_name_H-M   'P 1'
#
loop_
_entity.id
_entity.type
_entity.pdbx_description
1 polymer ?
#
loop_
_entity_poly.entity_id
_entity_poly.type
_entity_poly.pdbx_seq_one_letter_code
_entity_poly.pdbx_strand_id
1 'polypeptide(L)'
;MCPELLSSPLASHTIPVITFLLREVGVDSTFDLRQALRRRPRLLACSVDHQLRPALYFLQSLGIPEPRRHTYLLSCSVEGKLLPRIEFFERNLGFSRRSAAAMFKRFPQLFNYSIGENYEPKLSYLVGEMGRDVREVLEFPQYFSFSLENRIRPRHVACVERGVRLPLAVMLKTKEDGFRDALEVCCDSSPPLKTSRLCCVQKDS
;
A
#
# COMPACT_ATOMS: atom_id res chain seq x y z
N MET A 1 -14.84 -1.07 -18.98
CA MET A 1 -14.98 -0.05 -20.04
C MET A 1 -15.57 1.21 -19.42
N CYS A 2 -15.18 2.42 -19.86
CA CYS A 2 -15.74 3.68 -19.38
C CYS A 2 -16.77 4.17 -20.42
N PRO A 3 -18.08 4.09 -20.15
CA PRO A 3 -19.12 4.49 -21.12
C PRO A 3 -19.05 5.99 -21.48
N GLU A 4 -18.44 6.82 -20.63
CA GLU A 4 -18.28 8.26 -20.83
C GLU A 4 -17.32 8.60 -21.98
N LEU A 5 -16.45 7.68 -22.38
CA LEU A 5 -15.55 7.86 -23.53
C LEU A 5 -16.27 7.71 -24.88
N LEU A 6 -17.50 7.20 -24.89
CA LEU A 6 -18.28 6.98 -26.12
C LEU A 6 -19.27 8.12 -26.41
N SER A 7 -19.47 9.04 -25.46
CA SER A 7 -20.54 10.04 -25.51
C SER A 7 -20.07 11.49 -25.71
N SER A 8 -18.77 11.78 -25.57
CA SER A 8 -18.23 13.14 -25.71
C SER A 8 -17.32 13.27 -26.95
N PRO A 9 -17.14 14.49 -27.51
CA PRO A 9 -16.16 14.73 -28.56
C PRO A 9 -14.76 14.42 -28.02
N LEU A 10 -14.23 13.25 -28.38
CA LEU A 10 -12.96 12.72 -27.88
C LEU A 10 -11.80 13.72 -28.01
N ALA A 11 -11.82 14.58 -29.04
CA ALA A 11 -10.74 15.51 -29.33
C ALA A 11 -10.55 16.63 -28.28
N SER A 12 -11.63 17.19 -27.72
CA SER A 12 -11.54 18.36 -26.83
C SER A 12 -10.99 18.03 -25.45
N HIS A 13 -11.24 16.82 -24.94
CA HIS A 13 -10.82 16.40 -23.60
C HIS A 13 -9.54 15.54 -23.60
N THR A 14 -9.26 14.83 -24.69
CA THR A 14 -8.10 13.92 -24.77
C THR A 14 -6.78 14.67 -24.90
N ILE A 15 -6.73 15.73 -25.71
CA ILE A 15 -5.49 16.50 -25.95
C ILE A 15 -4.95 17.12 -24.64
N PRO A 16 -5.77 17.80 -23.81
CA PRO A 16 -5.31 18.31 -22.52
C PRO A 16 -4.77 17.23 -21.59
N VAL A 17 -5.44 16.08 -21.49
CA VAL A 17 -5.00 14.98 -20.61
C VAL A 17 -3.69 14.40 -21.09
N ILE A 18 -3.54 14.12 -22.40
CA ILE A 18 -2.29 13.62 -22.96
C ILE A 18 -1.17 14.64 -22.74
N THR A 19 -1.42 15.93 -23.01
CA THR A 19 -0.45 17.00 -22.80
C THR A 19 0.00 17.08 -21.34
N PHE A 20 -0.93 16.99 -20.40
CA PHE A 20 -0.66 16.94 -18.96
C PHE A 20 0.22 15.73 -18.59
N LEU A 21 -0.11 14.52 -19.08
CA LEU A 21 0.68 13.31 -18.81
C LEU A 21 2.11 13.41 -19.34
N LEU A 22 2.28 13.98 -20.54
CA LEU A 22 3.60 14.16 -21.14
C LEU A 22 4.41 15.26 -20.45
N ARG A 23 3.82 16.42 -20.19
CA ARG A 23 4.56 17.63 -19.76
C ARG A 23 4.65 17.83 -18.25
N GLU A 24 3.60 17.50 -17.51
CA GLU A 24 3.55 17.75 -16.06
C GLU A 24 3.89 16.48 -15.25
N VAL A 25 3.45 15.31 -15.72
CA VAL A 25 3.69 14.03 -15.02
C VAL A 25 5.04 13.40 -15.42
N GLY A 26 5.56 13.72 -16.62
CA GLY A 26 6.80 13.17 -17.16
C GLY A 26 6.65 11.74 -17.69
N VAL A 27 5.56 11.46 -18.40
CA VAL A 27 5.38 10.19 -19.12
C VAL A 27 6.06 10.33 -20.49
N ASP A 28 7.36 10.09 -20.53
CA ASP A 28 8.20 10.55 -21.66
C ASP A 28 8.14 9.65 -22.91
N SER A 29 7.68 8.40 -22.76
CA SER A 29 7.62 7.43 -23.86
C SER A 29 6.18 7.15 -24.32
N THR A 30 6.02 6.94 -25.63
CA THR A 30 4.73 6.53 -26.22
C THR A 30 4.25 5.17 -25.67
N PHE A 31 5.20 4.29 -25.32
CA PHE A 31 4.93 3.02 -24.66
C PHE A 31 4.35 3.21 -23.26
N ASP A 32 4.96 4.05 -22.43
CA ASP A 32 4.49 4.33 -21.06
C ASP A 32 3.15 5.04 -21.06
N LEU A 33 2.94 5.98 -21.98
CA LEU A 33 1.66 6.64 -22.18
C LEU A 33 0.57 5.62 -22.53
N ARG A 34 0.82 4.75 -23.51
CA ARG A 34 -0.10 3.67 -23.89
C ARG A 34 -0.39 2.77 -22.70
N GLN A 35 0.63 2.40 -21.93
CA GLN A 35 0.49 1.52 -20.78
C GLN A 35 -0.29 2.16 -19.63
N ALA A 36 -0.10 3.45 -19.38
CA ALA A 36 -0.86 4.23 -18.40
C ALA A 36 -2.35 4.31 -18.79
N LEU A 37 -2.64 4.67 -20.05
CA LEU A 37 -4.01 4.76 -20.57
C LEU A 37 -4.70 3.40 -20.61
N ARG A 38 -3.99 2.33 -20.99
CA ARG A 38 -4.52 0.95 -20.98
C ARG A 38 -4.87 0.48 -19.57
N ARG A 39 -4.03 0.77 -18.57
CA ARG A 39 -4.28 0.42 -17.17
C ARG A 39 -5.40 1.26 -16.56
N ARG A 40 -5.56 2.51 -17.01
CA ARG A 40 -6.55 3.44 -16.45
C ARG A 40 -7.19 4.31 -17.54
N PRO A 41 -8.13 3.75 -18.34
CA PRO A 41 -8.78 4.50 -19.42
C PRO A 41 -9.54 5.74 -18.91
N ARG A 42 -10.04 5.68 -17.67
CA ARG A 42 -10.73 6.79 -16.99
C ARG A 42 -9.91 8.08 -16.91
N LEU A 43 -8.58 8.02 -17.03
CA LEU A 43 -7.74 9.23 -17.07
C LEU A 43 -8.20 10.22 -18.15
N LEU A 44 -8.62 9.69 -19.31
CA LEU A 44 -9.08 10.51 -20.45
C LEU A 44 -10.42 11.21 -20.19
N ALA A 45 -11.19 10.76 -19.20
CA ALA A 45 -12.46 11.36 -18.81
C ALA A 45 -12.33 12.32 -17.61
N CYS A 46 -11.14 12.45 -17.01
CA CYS A 46 -10.92 13.32 -15.86
C CYS A 46 -10.60 14.75 -16.29
N SER A 47 -11.11 15.73 -15.53
CA SER A 47 -10.67 17.13 -15.65
C SER A 47 -9.19 17.25 -15.27
N VAL A 48 -8.40 17.91 -16.11
CA VAL A 48 -7.00 18.21 -15.80
C VAL A 48 -6.90 19.12 -14.56
N ASP A 49 -7.69 20.20 -14.55
CA ASP A 49 -7.59 21.25 -13.54
C ASP A 49 -8.20 20.85 -12.19
N HIS A 50 -9.31 20.12 -12.20
CA HIS A 50 -10.05 19.82 -10.97
C HIS A 50 -9.79 18.41 -10.43
N GLN A 51 -9.14 17.53 -11.18
CA GLN A 51 -8.89 16.15 -10.76
C GLN A 51 -7.43 15.73 -10.93
N LEU A 52 -6.86 15.81 -12.14
CA LEU A 52 -5.53 15.23 -12.38
C LEU A 52 -4.40 16.04 -11.72
N ARG A 53 -4.41 17.37 -11.85
CA ARG A 53 -3.39 18.25 -11.31
C ARG A 53 -3.43 18.33 -9.77
N PRO A 54 -4.59 18.47 -9.11
CA PRO A 54 -4.67 18.37 -7.65
C PRO A 54 -4.12 17.04 -7.13
N ALA A 55 -4.44 15.92 -7.78
CA ALA A 55 -3.89 14.62 -7.42
C ALA A 55 -2.37 14.56 -7.61
N LEU A 56 -1.83 15.10 -8.71
CA LEU A 56 -0.38 15.18 -8.93
C LEU A 56 0.32 15.97 -7.81
N TYR A 57 -0.18 17.16 -7.49
CA TYR A 57 0.38 18.01 -6.43
C TYR A 57 0.30 17.34 -5.06
N PHE A 58 -0.80 16.67 -4.77
CA PHE A 58 -0.92 15.88 -3.54
C PHE A 58 0.14 14.78 -3.47
N LEU A 59 0.32 13.99 -4.52
CA LEU A 59 1.35 12.92 -4.55
C LEU A 59 2.77 13.48 -4.43
N GLN A 60 3.04 14.62 -5.07
CA GLN A 60 4.32 15.33 -4.95
C GLN A 60 4.54 15.86 -3.53
N SER A 61 3.51 16.41 -2.88
CA SER A 61 3.59 16.91 -1.50
C SER A 61 3.86 15.80 -0.47
N LEU A 62 3.40 14.57 -0.74
CA LEU A 62 3.75 13.37 0.04
C LEU A 62 5.18 12.88 -0.23
N GLY A 63 5.85 13.42 -1.25
CA GLY A 63 7.18 13.03 -1.67
C GLY A 63 7.21 11.67 -2.37
N ILE A 64 6.13 11.25 -3.02
CA ILE A 64 6.11 10.01 -3.82
C ILE A 64 7.04 10.19 -5.03
N PRO A 65 8.06 9.31 -5.17
CA PRO A 65 8.99 9.40 -6.29
C PRO A 65 8.28 8.98 -7.58
N GLU A 66 8.70 9.58 -8.70
CA GLU A 66 8.27 9.20 -10.05
C GLU A 66 6.73 9.09 -10.22
N PRO A 67 5.95 10.19 -10.13
CA PRO A 67 4.49 10.17 -10.30
C PRO A 67 4.01 9.45 -11.57
N ARG A 68 4.84 9.44 -12.63
CA ARG A 68 4.63 8.66 -13.87
C ARG A 68 4.41 7.16 -13.66
N ARG A 69 4.97 6.56 -12.60
CA ARG A 69 4.75 5.14 -12.24
C ARG A 69 3.41 4.91 -11.54
N HIS A 70 2.78 5.99 -11.05
CA HIS A 70 1.58 5.96 -10.24
C HIS A 70 0.41 6.72 -10.89
N THR A 71 0.39 6.80 -12.24
CA THR A 71 -0.67 7.49 -13.01
C THR A 71 -2.09 7.04 -12.68
N TYR A 72 -2.27 5.79 -12.24
CA TYR A 72 -3.58 5.29 -11.79
C TYR A 72 -4.18 6.09 -10.61
N LEU A 73 -3.33 6.72 -9.79
CA LEU A 73 -3.76 7.57 -8.67
C LEU A 73 -4.25 8.94 -9.12
N LEU A 74 -3.84 9.43 -10.28
CA LEU A 74 -4.21 10.78 -10.76
C LEU A 74 -5.72 10.90 -11.02
N SER A 75 -6.37 9.78 -11.33
CA SER A 75 -7.84 9.71 -11.49
C SER A 75 -8.62 9.61 -10.18
N CYS A 76 -7.94 9.65 -9.02
CA CYS A 76 -8.57 9.52 -7.71
C CYS A 76 -8.73 10.89 -7.04
N SER A 77 -9.93 11.20 -6.54
CA SER A 77 -10.15 12.40 -5.72
C SER A 77 -9.23 12.41 -4.50
N VAL A 78 -8.59 13.55 -4.24
CA VAL A 78 -7.72 13.73 -3.08
C VAL A 78 -8.56 13.67 -1.81
N GLU A 79 -9.60 14.49 -1.74
CA GLU A 79 -10.48 14.66 -0.59
C GLU A 79 -11.38 13.44 -0.38
N GLY A 80 -11.89 12.86 -1.46
CA GLY A 80 -12.82 11.73 -1.39
C GLY A 80 -12.16 10.36 -1.28
N LYS A 81 -10.87 10.22 -1.64
CA LYS A 81 -10.22 8.90 -1.68
C LYS A 81 -8.83 8.86 -1.07
N LEU A 82 -7.92 9.74 -1.49
CA LEU A 82 -6.51 9.62 -1.10
C LEU A 82 -6.27 10.06 0.35
N LEU A 83 -6.73 11.25 0.72
CA LEU A 83 -6.56 11.82 2.04
C LEU A 83 -7.24 11.01 3.14
N PRO A 84 -8.51 10.54 3.01
CA PRO A 84 -9.16 9.73 4.04
C PRO A 84 -8.38 8.47 4.41
N ARG A 85 -7.61 7.90 3.47
CA ARG A 85 -6.79 6.72 3.74
C ARG A 85 -5.57 7.04 4.60
N ILE A 86 -4.99 8.23 4.46
CA ILE A 86 -3.90 8.66 5.34
C ILE A 86 -4.49 9.00 6.72
N GLU A 87 -5.59 9.75 6.74
CA GLU A 87 -6.27 10.16 7.98
C GLU A 87 -6.71 8.97 8.82
N PHE A 88 -7.10 7.85 8.20
CA PHE A 88 -7.39 6.61 8.92
C PHE A 88 -6.23 6.15 9.80
N PHE A 89 -4.99 6.13 9.29
CA PHE A 89 -3.83 5.73 10.09
C PHE A 89 -3.50 6.76 11.18
N GLU A 90 -3.78 8.04 10.93
CA GLU A 90 -3.58 9.09 11.93
C GLU A 90 -4.61 9.00 13.07
N ARG A 91 -5.90 8.99 12.73
CA ARG A 91 -7.00 9.07 13.71
C ARG A 91 -7.28 7.75 14.40
N ASN A 92 -7.26 6.63 13.67
CA ASN A 92 -7.65 5.34 14.22
C ASN A 92 -6.47 4.60 14.88
N LEU A 93 -5.23 4.83 14.41
CA LEU A 93 -4.04 4.14 14.94
C LEU A 93 -3.08 5.07 15.69
N GLY A 94 -3.39 6.36 15.77
CA GLY A 94 -2.59 7.35 16.51
C GLY A 94 -1.23 7.65 15.86
N PHE A 95 -1.03 7.32 14.60
CA PHE A 95 0.25 7.59 13.93
C PHE A 95 0.39 9.07 13.62
N SER A 96 1.62 9.60 13.73
CA SER A 96 1.90 10.95 13.24
C SER A 96 1.65 11.03 11.74
N ARG A 97 1.18 12.20 11.26
CA ARG A 97 1.04 12.48 9.83
C ARG A 97 2.32 12.20 9.04
N ARG A 98 3.48 12.48 9.63
CA ARG A 98 4.79 12.19 9.03
C ARG A 98 4.99 10.68 8.83
N SER A 99 4.70 9.87 9.84
CA SER A 99 4.84 8.41 9.77
C SER A 99 3.86 7.79 8.78
N ALA A 100 2.59 8.21 8.82
CA ALA A 100 1.58 7.76 7.88
C ALA A 100 1.96 8.14 6.43
N ALA A 101 2.30 9.41 6.18
CA ALA A 101 2.74 9.86 4.86
C ALA A 101 3.97 9.08 4.36
N ALA A 102 4.96 8.83 5.22
CA ALA A 102 6.14 8.04 4.87
C ALA A 102 5.78 6.59 4.48
N MET A 103 4.80 6.00 5.14
CA MET A 103 4.27 4.67 4.82
C MET A 103 3.64 4.63 3.42
N PHE A 104 2.78 5.62 3.09
CA PHE A 104 2.17 5.74 1.76
C PHE A 104 3.18 6.10 0.67
N LYS A 105 4.20 6.89 1.00
CA LYS A 105 5.32 7.17 0.09
C LYS A 105 6.07 5.89 -0.29
N ARG A 106 6.36 5.03 0.68
CA ARG A 106 7.10 3.78 0.46
C ARG A 106 6.24 2.71 -0.24
N PHE A 107 4.93 2.74 -0.03
CA PHE A 107 4.01 1.80 -0.67
C PHE A 107 2.72 2.49 -1.18
N PRO A 108 2.78 3.21 -2.33
CA PRO A 108 1.63 3.95 -2.86
C PRO A 108 0.42 3.09 -3.24
N GLN A 109 0.58 1.76 -3.34
CA GLN A 109 -0.54 0.84 -3.55
C GLN A 109 -1.55 0.87 -2.39
N LEU A 110 -1.15 1.34 -1.20
CA LEU A 110 -2.07 1.52 -0.07
C LEU A 110 -3.31 2.32 -0.47
N PHE A 111 -3.18 3.37 -1.30
CA PHE A 111 -4.32 4.16 -1.76
C PHE A 111 -5.41 3.39 -2.52
N ASN A 112 -5.15 2.16 -2.94
CA ASN A 112 -6.12 1.32 -3.65
C ASN A 112 -6.93 0.43 -2.71
N TYR A 113 -6.45 0.15 -1.50
CA TYR A 113 -7.17 -0.72 -0.57
C TYR A 113 -8.34 0.02 0.08
N SER A 114 -9.41 -0.72 0.37
CA SER A 114 -10.58 -0.23 1.09
C SER A 114 -10.25 -0.12 2.58
N ILE A 115 -10.80 0.89 3.26
CA ILE A 115 -10.62 1.01 4.71
C ILE A 115 -11.37 -0.15 5.39
N GLY A 116 -12.68 -0.26 5.15
CA GLY A 116 -13.52 -1.26 5.79
C GLY A 116 -13.28 -2.69 5.32
N GLU A 117 -12.98 -2.92 4.04
CA GLU A 117 -12.85 -4.29 3.52
C GLU A 117 -11.41 -4.82 3.55
N ASN A 118 -10.42 -3.97 3.90
CA ASN A 118 -9.02 -4.39 3.89
C ASN A 118 -8.27 -3.95 5.13
N TYR A 119 -8.24 -2.65 5.45
CA TYR A 119 -7.44 -2.17 6.58
C TYR A 119 -7.99 -2.67 7.91
N GLU A 120 -9.27 -2.41 8.18
CA GLU A 120 -9.93 -2.76 9.44
C GLU A 120 -9.84 -4.26 9.76
N PRO A 121 -10.27 -5.20 8.90
CA PRO A 121 -10.23 -6.62 9.22
C PRO A 121 -8.79 -7.13 9.42
N LYS A 122 -7.83 -6.63 8.64
CA LYS A 122 -6.43 -7.06 8.78
C LYS A 122 -5.73 -6.48 10.00
N LEU A 123 -6.09 -5.26 10.41
CA LEU A 123 -5.59 -4.66 11.65
C LEU A 123 -6.20 -5.33 12.88
N SER A 124 -7.50 -5.61 12.83
CA SER A 124 -8.19 -6.39 13.86
C SER A 124 -7.52 -7.76 14.05
N TYR A 125 -7.23 -8.46 12.96
CA TYR A 125 -6.51 -9.73 13.02
C TYR A 125 -5.07 -9.57 13.55
N LEU A 126 -4.34 -8.54 13.11
CA LEU A 126 -2.96 -8.29 13.53
C LEU A 126 -2.85 -8.07 15.05
N VAL A 127 -3.72 -7.23 15.60
CA VAL A 127 -3.64 -6.85 17.01
C VAL A 127 -4.37 -7.87 17.89
N GLY A 128 -5.58 -8.27 17.50
CA GLY A 128 -6.44 -9.13 18.30
C GLY A 128 -6.04 -10.60 18.26
N GLU A 129 -5.79 -11.15 17.07
CA GLU A 129 -5.50 -12.58 16.93
C GLU A 129 -4.00 -12.89 16.92
N MET A 130 -3.18 -12.06 16.26
CA MET A 130 -1.73 -12.28 16.23
C MET A 130 -1.00 -11.67 17.44
N GLY A 131 -1.66 -10.87 18.27
CA GLY A 131 -1.05 -10.20 19.43
C GLY A 131 0.16 -9.33 19.06
N ARG A 132 0.08 -8.66 17.90
CA ARG A 132 1.18 -7.83 17.38
C ARG A 132 0.98 -6.35 17.63
N ASP A 133 2.10 -5.65 17.65
CA ASP A 133 2.10 -4.20 17.71
C ASP A 133 1.63 -3.64 16.37
N VAL A 134 0.64 -2.76 16.41
CA VAL A 134 0.12 -2.07 15.22
C VAL A 134 1.22 -1.34 14.46
N ARG A 135 2.27 -0.87 15.14
CA ARG A 135 3.43 -0.18 14.54
C ARG A 135 4.19 -1.05 13.56
N GLU A 136 4.07 -2.38 13.59
CA GLU A 136 4.68 -3.27 12.59
C GLU A 136 4.22 -2.96 11.15
N VAL A 137 3.02 -2.39 10.96
CA VAL A 137 2.55 -2.01 9.61
C VAL A 137 3.27 -0.77 9.06
N LEU A 138 3.84 0.07 9.93
CA LEU A 138 4.69 1.18 9.48
C LEU A 138 5.96 0.64 8.83
N GLU A 139 6.54 -0.40 9.41
CA GLU A 139 7.74 -1.11 8.96
C GLU A 139 7.47 -1.99 7.72
N PHE A 140 6.27 -2.59 7.63
CA PHE A 140 5.89 -3.50 6.55
C PHE A 140 4.48 -3.21 5.99
N PRO A 141 4.27 -2.10 5.27
CA PRO A 141 2.96 -1.73 4.73
C PRO A 141 2.41 -2.72 3.69
N GLN A 142 3.27 -3.56 3.10
CA GLN A 142 2.85 -4.64 2.21
C GLN A 142 1.98 -5.68 2.91
N TYR A 143 1.91 -5.69 4.25
CA TYR A 143 0.94 -6.48 5.01
C TYR A 143 -0.47 -6.42 4.41
N PHE A 144 -0.94 -5.21 4.05
CA PHE A 144 -2.27 -4.99 3.47
C PHE A 144 -2.46 -5.56 2.06
N SER A 145 -1.38 -5.94 1.38
CA SER A 145 -1.44 -6.55 0.05
C SER A 145 -1.71 -8.06 0.07
N PHE A 146 -1.43 -8.73 1.19
CA PHE A 146 -1.63 -10.18 1.30
C PHE A 146 -3.07 -10.52 1.66
N SER A 147 -3.58 -11.63 1.12
CA SER A 147 -4.91 -12.14 1.48
C SER A 147 -4.95 -12.52 2.97
N LEU A 148 -5.99 -12.08 3.68
CA LEU A 148 -6.19 -12.45 5.07
C LEU A 148 -6.37 -13.97 5.20
N GLU A 149 -7.30 -14.52 4.43
CA GLU A 149 -7.69 -15.93 4.52
C GLU A 149 -6.70 -16.88 3.84
N ASN A 150 -6.07 -16.46 2.73
CA ASN A 150 -5.24 -17.38 1.93
C ASN A 150 -3.73 -17.26 2.21
N ARG A 151 -3.31 -16.28 3.02
CA ARG A 151 -1.88 -16.02 3.25
C ARG A 151 -1.56 -15.65 4.70
N ILE A 152 -2.25 -14.67 5.26
CA ILE A 152 -1.93 -14.17 6.61
C ILE A 152 -2.33 -15.21 7.66
N ARG A 153 -3.60 -15.62 7.69
CA ARG A 153 -4.13 -16.57 8.66
C ARG A 153 -3.43 -17.93 8.59
N PRO A 154 -3.28 -18.60 7.43
CA PRO A 154 -2.65 -19.91 7.38
C PRO A 154 -1.19 -19.90 7.87
N ARG A 155 -0.43 -18.86 7.51
CA ARG A 155 0.97 -18.74 7.94
C ARG A 155 1.11 -18.35 9.40
N HIS A 156 0.20 -17.54 9.92
CA HIS A 156 0.14 -17.27 11.35
C HIS A 156 -0.12 -18.55 12.15
N VAL A 157 -1.14 -19.34 11.78
CA VAL A 157 -1.47 -20.61 12.44
C VAL A 157 -0.27 -21.57 12.41
N ALA A 158 0.37 -21.74 11.25
CA ALA A 158 1.56 -22.59 11.13
C ALA A 158 2.75 -22.14 12.00
N CYS A 159 2.88 -20.83 12.27
CA CYS A 159 3.88 -20.30 13.20
C CYS A 159 3.51 -20.64 14.65
N VAL A 160 2.23 -20.48 15.02
CA VAL A 160 1.72 -20.78 16.37
C VAL A 160 1.86 -22.27 16.69
N GLU A 161 1.49 -23.15 15.77
CA GLU A 161 1.64 -24.62 15.91
C GLU A 161 3.08 -25.05 16.17
N ARG A 162 4.05 -24.29 15.63
CA ARG A 162 5.48 -24.51 15.80
C ARG A 162 6.11 -23.72 16.94
N GLY A 163 5.31 -22.91 17.64
CA GLY A 163 5.80 -22.06 18.74
C GLY A 163 6.77 -20.95 18.31
N VAL A 164 6.76 -20.55 17.03
CA VAL A 164 7.70 -19.55 16.49
C VAL A 164 7.01 -18.22 16.22
N ARG A 165 7.76 -17.11 16.33
CA ARG A 165 7.27 -15.76 16.03
C ARG A 165 8.19 -15.08 15.00
N LEU A 166 7.83 -15.18 13.72
CA LEU A 166 8.61 -14.61 12.61
C LEU A 166 8.27 -13.13 12.36
N PRO A 167 9.21 -12.27 11.93
CA PRO A 167 8.86 -10.92 11.45
C PRO A 167 7.85 -10.96 10.30
N LEU A 168 6.91 -10.01 10.21
CA LEU A 168 5.86 -10.02 9.17
C LEU A 168 6.41 -10.14 7.75
N ALA A 169 7.52 -9.46 7.46
CA ALA A 169 8.17 -9.53 6.16
C ALA A 169 8.65 -10.95 5.83
N VAL A 170 9.27 -11.65 6.79
CA VAL A 170 9.72 -13.04 6.62
C VAL A 170 8.50 -13.96 6.50
N MET A 171 7.51 -13.77 7.36
CA MET A 171 6.31 -14.59 7.39
C MET A 171 5.49 -14.48 6.09
N LEU A 172 5.40 -13.30 5.46
CA LEU A 172 4.44 -13.05 4.38
C LEU A 172 5.06 -12.89 2.99
N LYS A 173 6.26 -12.31 2.91
CA LYS A 173 6.92 -11.99 1.62
C LYS A 173 7.58 -13.20 0.98
N THR A 174 8.07 -14.14 1.78
CA THR A 174 8.74 -15.36 1.32
C THR A 174 7.80 -16.23 0.49
N LYS A 175 8.35 -16.98 -0.48
CA LYS A 175 7.60 -18.04 -1.17
C LYS A 175 7.30 -19.18 -0.18
N GLU A 176 6.50 -20.17 -0.60
CA GLU A 176 6.15 -21.29 0.29
C GLU A 176 7.38 -22.02 0.81
N ASP A 177 8.35 -22.33 -0.06
CA ASP A 177 9.57 -23.05 0.34
C ASP A 177 10.36 -22.26 1.39
N GLY A 178 10.69 -21.00 1.10
CA GLY A 178 11.39 -20.16 2.06
C GLY A 178 10.60 -19.84 3.34
N PHE A 179 9.27 -19.99 3.33
CA PHE A 179 8.48 -19.92 4.56
C PHE A 179 8.62 -21.20 5.38
N ARG A 180 8.60 -22.37 4.74
CA ARG A 180 8.83 -23.66 5.42
C ARG A 180 10.23 -23.74 6.01
N ASP A 181 11.24 -23.32 5.25
CA ASP A 181 12.63 -23.27 5.73
C ASP A 181 12.75 -22.36 6.98
N ALA A 182 12.09 -21.20 6.96
CA ALA A 182 12.09 -20.28 8.10
C ALA A 182 11.39 -20.84 9.34
N LEU A 183 10.39 -21.71 9.16
CA LEU A 183 9.73 -22.41 10.26
C LEU A 183 10.66 -23.47 10.88
N GLU A 184 11.37 -24.25 10.06
CA GLU A 184 12.26 -25.33 10.51
C GLU A 184 13.48 -24.78 11.28
N VAL A 185 14.18 -23.78 10.71
CA VAL A 185 15.37 -23.18 11.34
C VAL A 185 15.07 -22.60 12.73
N CYS A 186 13.85 -22.10 12.94
CA CYS A 186 13.43 -21.52 14.21
C CYS A 186 12.92 -22.55 15.23
N CYS A 187 12.55 -23.76 14.80
CA CYS A 187 12.18 -24.86 15.71
C CYS A 187 13.40 -25.53 16.32
N ASP A 188 14.51 -25.62 15.58
CA ASP A 188 15.72 -26.33 16.03
C ASP A 188 16.68 -25.46 16.86
N SER A 189 16.42 -24.16 16.91
CA SER A 189 17.18 -23.23 17.76
C SER A 189 16.49 -23.13 19.13
N SER A 190 17.12 -23.70 20.17
CA SER A 190 16.79 -23.38 21.58
C SER A 190 16.60 -21.86 21.76
N PRO A 191 15.70 -21.40 22.64
CA PRO A 191 15.35 -19.99 22.75
C PRO A 191 16.63 -19.16 22.94
N PRO A 192 16.91 -18.16 22.09
CA PRO A 192 18.14 -17.41 22.22
C PRO A 192 18.14 -16.68 23.56
N LEU A 193 19.23 -16.87 24.33
CA LEU A 193 19.53 -16.11 25.53
C LEU A 193 19.37 -14.60 25.25
N LYS A 194 18.92 -13.86 26.27
CA LYS A 194 18.42 -12.46 26.28
C LYS A 194 19.37 -11.35 25.74
N THR A 195 20.32 -11.67 24.87
CA THR A 195 21.31 -10.72 24.32
C THR A 195 21.51 -10.86 22.80
N SER A 196 20.44 -11.16 22.04
CA SER A 196 20.46 -11.04 20.58
C SER A 196 19.64 -9.82 20.12
N ARG A 197 20.18 -9.05 19.17
CA ARG A 197 19.64 -7.77 18.65
C ARG A 197 18.29 -7.88 17.91
N LEU A 198 17.59 -9.01 18.04
CA LEU A 198 16.26 -9.27 17.48
C LEU A 198 15.12 -9.18 18.52
N CYS A 199 15.44 -8.93 19.79
CA CYS A 199 14.44 -8.63 20.81
C CYS A 199 14.82 -7.36 21.57
N CYS A 200 14.20 -6.23 21.25
CA CYS A 200 14.23 -5.06 22.12
C CYS A 200 12.89 -4.86 22.84
N VAL A 201 12.85 -5.48 24.02
CA VAL A 201 12.41 -4.91 25.30
C VAL A 201 10.97 -4.40 25.42
N GLN A 202 10.14 -5.22 26.07
CA GLN A 202 9.21 -4.70 27.09
C GLN A 202 9.96 -4.57 28.41
N LYS A 203 9.81 -3.41 29.06
CA LYS A 203 9.72 -3.35 30.52
C LYS A 203 8.77 -2.23 30.90
N ASP A 204 7.71 -2.64 31.58
CA ASP A 204 6.77 -1.80 32.31
C ASP A 204 7.47 -1.09 33.47
N SER A 205 7.03 0.14 33.71
CA SER A 205 6.73 0.71 35.03
C SER A 205 5.62 1.74 34.85
#